data_AF-A0A7W6RW74-F1
#
_entry.id   AF-A0A7W6RW74-F1
#
_cell.length_a   1.000
_cell.length_b   1.000
_cell.length_c   1.000
_cell.angle_alpha   90.00
_cell.angle_beta   90.00
_cell.angle_gamma   90.00
#
_symmetry.space_group_name_H-M   'P 1'
#
loop_
_entity.id
_entity.type
_entity.pdbx_description
1 polymer ?
#
loop_
_entity_poly.entity_id
_entity_poly.type
_entity_poly.pdbx_seq_one_letter_code
_entity_poly.pdbx_strand_id
1 'polypeptide(L)'
;MTFISADASITPGITTIAAAGHTPGHMAFRLESAGRSLLLTGDTANHFVASLQKPDWEVAFDMDKGAAVSTRKRMFGMLAAERIPFIGYHMPHPSAGYVEPLDTGFRFVPVSYQFLI
;
A
#
# COMPACT_ATOMS: atom_id res chain seq x y z
N MET A 1 23.85 4.14 14.39
CA MET A 1 22.73 4.05 13.44
C MET A 1 21.89 2.85 13.83
N THR A 2 20.58 3.00 13.97
CA THR A 2 19.67 1.90 14.35
C THR A 2 18.86 1.50 13.12
N PHE A 3 18.89 0.22 12.77
CA PHE A 3 18.05 -0.32 11.72
C PHE A 3 16.64 -0.60 12.26
N ILE A 4 15.65 -0.46 11.40
CA ILE A 4 14.25 -0.73 11.70
C ILE A 4 13.88 -2.09 11.12
N SER A 5 13.25 -2.94 11.92
CA SER A 5 12.67 -4.20 11.43
C SER A 5 11.27 -3.98 10.87
N ALA A 6 10.80 -4.96 10.10
CA ALA A 6 9.39 -5.06 9.80
C ALA A 6 8.56 -5.23 11.08
N ASP A 7 7.30 -4.79 11.04
CA ASP A 7 6.31 -4.95 12.09
C ASP A 7 6.74 -4.36 13.46
N ALA A 8 7.54 -3.29 13.42
CA ALA A 8 8.06 -2.59 14.58
C ALA A 8 7.35 -1.25 14.81
N SER A 9 7.03 -0.96 16.07
CA SER A 9 6.60 0.38 16.48
C SER A 9 7.81 1.31 16.53
N ILE A 10 7.81 2.35 15.70
CA ILE A 10 8.94 3.30 15.59
C ILE A 10 8.78 4.44 16.60
N THR A 11 7.55 4.91 16.74
CA THR A 11 7.10 5.97 17.64
C THR A 11 5.58 5.80 17.84
N PRO A 12 4.96 6.38 18.88
CA PRO A 12 3.51 6.27 19.04
C PRO A 12 2.75 6.65 17.76
N GLY A 13 1.87 5.75 17.32
CA GLY A 13 1.07 5.93 16.11
C GLY A 13 1.78 5.64 14.78
N ILE A 14 3.03 5.15 14.77
CA ILE A 14 3.71 4.73 13.54
C ILE A 14 4.31 3.33 13.69
N THR A 15 3.84 2.40 12.86
CA THR A 15 4.30 1.01 12.83
C THR A 15 4.72 0.63 11.41
N THR A 16 5.87 -0.05 11.26
CA THR A 16 6.25 -0.61 9.95
C THR A 16 5.41 -1.82 9.62
N ILE A 17 5.23 -2.10 8.32
CA ILE A 17 4.62 -3.33 7.82
C ILE A 17 5.59 -3.94 6.82
N ALA A 18 5.88 -5.24 6.98
CA ALA A 18 6.67 -5.98 6.00
C ALA A 18 6.05 -5.84 4.60
N ALA A 19 6.80 -5.37 3.60
CA ALA A 19 6.30 -5.21 2.23
C ALA A 19 7.34 -5.63 1.18
N ALA A 20 8.19 -6.61 1.52
CA ALA A 20 9.25 -7.08 0.65
C ALA A 20 8.73 -7.58 -0.71
N GLY A 21 9.56 -7.45 -1.74
CA GLY A 21 9.26 -7.86 -3.10
C GLY A 21 9.86 -6.89 -4.11
N HIS A 22 9.38 -5.65 -4.09
CA HIS A 22 9.95 -4.57 -4.92
C HIS A 22 11.46 -4.43 -4.67
N THR A 23 11.83 -4.34 -3.39
CA THR A 23 13.19 -4.57 -2.90
C THR A 23 13.15 -5.50 -1.67
N PRO A 24 14.26 -6.15 -1.28
CA PRO A 24 14.31 -7.00 -0.08
C PRO A 24 13.93 -6.27 1.21
N GLY A 25 14.25 -4.97 1.29
CA GLY A 25 13.98 -4.12 2.46
C GLY A 25 12.74 -3.24 2.31
N HIS A 26 11.90 -3.46 1.29
CA HIS A 26 10.72 -2.63 1.07
C HIS A 26 9.74 -2.77 2.26
N MET A 27 9.33 -1.64 2.81
CA MET A 27 8.45 -1.54 3.98
C MET A 27 7.34 -0.54 3.71
N ALA A 28 6.16 -0.85 4.22
CA ALA A 28 5.05 0.08 4.34
C ALA A 28 4.98 0.64 5.76
N PHE A 29 4.19 1.69 5.96
CA PHE A 29 4.02 2.32 7.27
C PHE A 29 2.54 2.52 7.56
N ARG A 30 2.09 2.00 8.70
CA ARG A 30 0.78 2.28 9.27
C ARG A 30 0.90 3.48 10.19
N LEU A 31 0.08 4.49 9.93
CA LEU A 31 -0.06 5.70 10.73
C LEU A 31 -1.40 5.63 11.43
N GLU A 32 -1.43 5.87 12.74
CA GLU A 32 -2.62 5.76 13.57
C GLU A 32 -2.79 6.97 14.47
N SER A 33 -4.00 7.52 14.49
CA SER A 33 -4.36 8.65 15.33
C SER A 33 -5.87 8.68 15.57
N ALA A 34 -6.29 8.90 16.82
CA ALA A 34 -7.71 9.01 17.22
C ALA A 34 -8.60 7.86 16.68
N GLY A 35 -8.10 6.63 16.71
CA GLY A 35 -8.83 5.44 16.23
C GLY A 35 -8.95 5.33 14.70
N ARG A 36 -8.24 6.18 13.94
CA ARG A 36 -8.17 6.13 12.48
C ARG A 36 -6.80 5.67 12.02
N SER A 37 -6.73 5.04 10.85
CA SER A 37 -5.49 4.57 10.24
C SER A 37 -5.30 5.10 8.82
N LEU A 38 -4.05 5.30 8.42
CA LEU A 38 -3.59 5.59 7.06
C LEU A 38 -2.41 4.67 6.75
N LEU A 39 -2.36 4.10 5.55
CA LEU A 39 -1.22 3.28 5.14
C LEU A 39 -0.37 3.96 4.06
N LEU A 40 0.93 4.09 4.30
CA LEU A 40 1.90 4.46 3.26
C LEU A 40 2.44 3.18 2.65
N THR A 41 2.07 2.89 1.40
CA THR A 41 2.39 1.60 0.77
C THR A 41 3.71 1.61 0.00
N GLY A 42 4.38 2.76 -0.10
CA GLY A 42 5.57 2.92 -0.94
C GLY A 42 5.30 2.47 -2.38
N ASP A 43 6.19 1.63 -2.90
CA ASP A 43 6.23 1.15 -4.27
C ASP A 43 5.60 -0.24 -4.42
N THR A 44 4.69 -0.62 -3.52
CA THR A 44 3.90 -1.86 -3.62
C THR A 44 3.14 -1.98 -4.96
N ALA A 45 2.83 -0.83 -5.57
CA ALA A 45 2.29 -0.72 -6.92
C ALA A 45 2.98 0.39 -7.70
N ASN A 46 3.22 0.15 -8.98
CA ASN A 46 3.86 1.10 -9.88
C ASN A 46 2.88 1.75 -10.85
N HIS A 47 1.68 1.19 -10.99
CA HIS A 47 0.63 1.80 -11.77
C HIS A 47 -0.75 1.42 -11.23
N PHE A 48 -1.62 2.41 -11.02
CA PHE A 48 -2.95 2.22 -10.42
C PHE A 48 -3.90 1.35 -11.27
N VAL A 49 -3.68 1.23 -12.58
CA VAL A 49 -4.39 0.28 -13.45
C VAL A 49 -3.68 -1.08 -13.44
N ALA A 50 -2.48 -1.17 -14.03
CA ALA A 50 -1.79 -2.45 -14.21
C ALA A 50 -1.53 -3.18 -12.88
N SER A 51 -1.01 -2.51 -11.86
CA SER A 51 -0.66 -3.17 -10.61
C SER A 51 -1.88 -3.53 -9.76
N LEU A 52 -2.92 -2.70 -9.71
CA LEU A 52 -4.08 -2.97 -8.85
C LEU A 52 -5.12 -3.86 -9.53
N GLN A 53 -5.45 -3.61 -10.80
CA GLN A 53 -6.46 -4.40 -11.53
C GLN A 53 -5.90 -5.76 -11.97
N LYS A 54 -4.58 -5.88 -12.14
CA LYS A 54 -3.87 -7.12 -12.44
C LYS A 54 -2.77 -7.38 -11.40
N PRO A 55 -3.14 -7.67 -10.14
CA PRO A 55 -2.17 -7.75 -9.04
C PRO A 55 -1.24 -8.96 -9.14
N ASP A 56 -1.53 -9.90 -10.03
CA ASP A 56 -0.71 -11.03 -10.43
C ASP A 56 0.35 -10.71 -11.48
N TRP A 57 0.27 -9.56 -12.16
CA TRP A 57 1.28 -9.16 -13.13
C TRP A 57 2.58 -8.72 -12.44
N GLU A 58 3.67 -9.30 -12.89
CA GLU A 58 5.02 -8.96 -12.43
C GLU A 58 5.43 -7.59 -12.96
N VAL A 59 6.16 -6.82 -12.15
CA VAL A 59 6.75 -5.57 -12.60
C VAL A 59 8.25 -5.79 -12.82
N ALA A 60 8.76 -5.28 -13.94
CA ALA A 60 10.10 -5.64 -14.43
C ALA A 60 11.22 -5.38 -13.41
N PHE A 61 11.11 -4.27 -12.67
CA PHE A 61 12.10 -3.81 -11.70
C PHE A 61 11.85 -4.30 -10.26
N ASP A 62 10.87 -5.18 -10.04
CA ASP A 62 10.77 -5.90 -8.77
C ASP A 62 11.94 -6.89 -8.65
N MET A 63 12.68 -6.81 -7.54
CA MET A 63 13.82 -7.69 -7.25
C MET A 63 13.38 -9.12 -6.98
N ASP A 64 12.23 -9.32 -6.33
CA ASP A 64 11.54 -10.61 -6.18
C ASP A 64 10.09 -10.46 -6.63
N LYS A 65 9.80 -10.97 -7.83
CA LYS A 65 8.51 -10.81 -8.51
C LYS A 65 7.39 -11.60 -7.81
N GLY A 66 7.68 -12.81 -7.33
CA GLY A 66 6.72 -13.64 -6.62
C GLY A 66 6.34 -13.03 -5.28
N ALA A 67 7.34 -12.55 -4.53
CA ALA A 67 7.11 -11.83 -3.28
C ALA A 67 6.35 -10.51 -3.52
N ALA A 68 6.69 -9.75 -4.57
CA ALA A 68 6.01 -8.50 -4.90
C ALA A 68 4.52 -8.72 -5.22
N VAL A 69 4.19 -9.73 -6.04
CA VAL A 69 2.80 -10.13 -6.32
C VAL A 69 2.06 -10.51 -5.04
N SER A 70 2.70 -11.30 -4.18
CA SER A 70 2.10 -11.75 -2.91
C SER A 70 1.85 -10.57 -1.96
N THR A 71 2.84 -9.68 -1.81
CA THR A 71 2.74 -8.45 -1.02
C THR A 71 1.62 -7.56 -1.54
N ARG A 72 1.55 -7.34 -2.86
CA ARG A 72 0.54 -6.50 -3.51
C ARG A 72 -0.88 -6.99 -3.24
N LYS A 73 -1.12 -8.29 -3.46
CA LYS A 73 -2.42 -8.93 -3.19
C LYS A 73 -2.81 -8.84 -1.72
N ARG A 74 -1.89 -9.14 -0.80
CA ARG A 74 -2.12 -9.06 0.65
C ARG A 74 -2.46 -7.64 1.09
N MET A 75 -1.65 -6.66 0.69
CA MET A 75 -1.81 -5.27 1.13
C MET A 75 -3.09 -4.64 0.58
N PHE A 76 -3.35 -4.76 -0.73
CA PHE A 76 -4.57 -4.18 -1.30
C PHE A 76 -5.83 -4.95 -0.90
N GLY A 77 -5.73 -6.25 -0.66
CA GLY A 77 -6.83 -7.02 -0.06
C GLY A 77 -7.19 -6.52 1.34
N MET A 78 -6.19 -6.29 2.20
CA MET A 78 -6.39 -5.70 3.53
C MET A 78 -6.98 -4.29 3.45
N LEU A 79 -6.41 -3.42 2.62
CA LEU A 79 -6.90 -2.05 2.43
C LEU A 79 -8.36 -2.00 1.94
N ALA A 80 -8.74 -2.91 1.04
CA ALA A 80 -10.10 -3.04 0.54
C ALA A 80 -11.08 -3.56 1.61
N ALA A 81 -10.68 -4.60 2.35
CA ALA A 81 -11.52 -5.23 3.37
C ALA A 81 -11.78 -4.28 4.56
N GLU A 82 -10.74 -3.58 5.02
CA GLU A 82 -10.80 -2.69 6.19
C GLU A 82 -11.17 -1.25 5.83
N ARG A 83 -11.24 -0.92 4.52
CA ARG A 83 -11.49 0.44 4.00
C ARG A 83 -10.53 1.48 4.57
N ILE A 84 -9.27 1.10 4.75
CA ILE A 84 -8.21 1.99 5.22
C ILE A 84 -7.76 2.87 4.03
N PRO A 85 -7.71 4.21 4.17
CA PRO A 85 -7.11 5.05 3.15
C PRO A 85 -5.61 4.77 3.05
N PHE A 86 -5.04 4.96 1.85
CA PHE A 86 -3.62 4.78 1.64
C PHE A 86 -3.02 5.87 0.75
N ILE A 87 -1.70 6.02 0.87
CA ILE A 87 -0.86 6.77 -0.07
C ILE A 87 0.11 5.78 -0.72
N GLY A 88 0.03 5.65 -2.04
CA GLY A 88 0.97 4.86 -2.85
C GLY A 88 1.75 5.77 -3.78
N TYR A 89 3.07 5.63 -3.87
CA TYR A 89 3.95 6.64 -4.47
C TYR A 89 3.74 6.83 -5.98
N HIS A 90 3.09 5.87 -6.64
CA HIS A 90 2.76 5.92 -8.06
C HIS A 90 1.25 5.96 -8.36
N MET A 91 0.44 6.38 -7.39
CA MET A 91 -0.98 6.69 -7.62
C MET A 91 -1.13 8.11 -8.21
N PRO A 92 -2.19 8.39 -9.00
CA PRO A 92 -2.46 9.75 -9.51
C PRO A 92 -2.46 10.79 -8.40
N HIS A 93 -1.83 11.95 -8.63
CA HIS A 93 -1.73 13.04 -7.64
C HIS A 93 -3.11 13.41 -7.06
N PRO A 94 -3.27 13.54 -5.72
CA PRO A 94 -2.25 13.63 -4.66
C PRO A 94 -1.81 12.27 -4.10
N SER A 95 -2.06 11.19 -4.83
CA SER A 95 -1.67 9.82 -4.50
C SER A 95 -2.35 9.20 -3.29
N ALA A 96 -3.33 9.91 -2.72
CA ALA A 96 -4.18 9.46 -1.63
C ALA A 96 -5.50 8.90 -2.15
N GLY A 97 -5.96 7.79 -1.57
CA GLY A 97 -7.23 7.21 -1.93
C GLY A 97 -7.55 5.95 -1.14
N TYR A 98 -8.51 5.19 -1.67
CA TYR A 98 -8.98 3.93 -1.13
C TYR A 98 -8.81 2.83 -2.18
N VAL A 99 -8.90 1.59 -1.72
CA VAL A 99 -8.94 0.41 -2.58
C VAL A 99 -10.36 -0.14 -2.59
N GLU A 100 -10.91 -0.37 -3.77
CA GLU A 100 -12.17 -1.08 -3.96
C GLU A 100 -11.90 -2.44 -4.62
N PRO A 101 -12.49 -3.55 -4.15
CA PRO A 101 -12.35 -4.84 -4.79
C PRO A 101 -13.16 -4.89 -6.11
N LEU A 102 -12.61 -5.55 -7.11
CA LEU A 102 -13.30 -5.91 -8.35
C LEU A 102 -13.45 -7.43 -8.43
N ASP A 103 -14.22 -7.94 -9.40
CA ASP A 103 -14.26 -9.37 -9.71
C ASP A 103 -12.85 -9.94 -9.98
N THR A 104 -11.98 -9.10 -10.53
CA THR A 104 -10.55 -9.39 -10.67
C THR A 104 -9.71 -8.18 -10.26
N GLY A 105 -8.93 -8.35 -9.20
CA GLY A 105 -8.04 -7.32 -8.68
C GLY A 105 -8.77 -6.22 -7.94
N PHE A 106 -8.27 -4.99 -8.10
CA PHE A 106 -8.68 -3.84 -7.31
C PHE A 106 -8.74 -2.57 -8.17
N ARG A 107 -9.53 -1.59 -7.70
CA ARG A 107 -9.61 -0.24 -8.24
C ARG A 107 -9.08 0.76 -7.22
N PHE A 108 -8.20 1.66 -7.66
CA PHE A 108 -7.87 2.86 -6.88
C PHE A 108 -9.04 3.84 -6.97
N VAL A 109 -9.55 4.26 -5.82
CA VAL A 109 -10.56 5.30 -5.69
C VAL A 109 -9.88 6.53 -5.10
N PRO A 110 -9.55 7.55 -5.91
CA PRO A 110 -8.86 8.73 -5.40
C PRO A 110 -9.71 9.44 -4.35
N VAL A 111 -9.08 10.05 -3.35
CA VAL A 111 -9.78 11.01 -2.50
C VAL A 111 -10.35 12.12 -3.38
N SER A 112 -11.61 12.47 -3.14
CA SER A 112 -12.25 13.62 -3.76
C SER A 112 -12.09 14.83 -2.84
N TYR A 113 -12.06 16.03 -3.43
CA TYR A 113 -11.98 17.32 -2.72
C TYR A 113 -13.15 17.56 -1.75
N GLN A 114 -14.21 16.76 -1.84
CA GLN A 114 -15.36 16.88 -0.96
C GLN A 114 -15.32 15.75 0.06
N PHE A 115 -14.60 15.99 1.16
CA PHE A 115 -15.00 15.74 2.56
C PHE A 115 -13.80 16.03 3.47
N LEU A 116 -13.78 17.26 4.01
CA LEU A 116 -13.25 17.65 5.33
C LEU A 116 -13.56 19.16 5.53
N ILE A 117 -14.85 19.49 5.71
CA ILE A 117 -15.31 20.55 6.63
C ILE A 117 -16.24 19.84 7.62
#